data_AF-A0A1X7UT36-F1
#
_entry.id   AF-A0A1X7UT36-F1
#
_cell.length_a   1.000
_cell.length_b   1.000
_cell.length_c   1.000
_cell.angle_alpha   90.00
_cell.angle_beta   90.00
_cell.angle_gamma   90.00
#
_symmetry.space_group_name_H-M   'P 1'
#
loop_
_entity.id
_entity.type
_entity.pdbx_description
1 polymer ?
#
loop_
_entity_poly.entity_id
_entity_poly.type
_entity_poly.pdbx_seq_one_letter_code
_entity_poly.pdbx_strand_id
1 'polypeptide(L)'
;MSLEDKCWVDFREGDHEEAVRLLPLVKEANKIKRNWDHSSLHHLSSGQGWLDDTKELITKYHCDPNERDSGGQNCLHWAARHNHVDVMRYLIDECHCDPMDTDSFGHTVLHKATANDSLDAMKYLINHHHCDPMATNNEDCRKLGGSGSFFNKLSSACESIRSTSGRNLSLYCHMMYGLLEERKENILTLSDVMSATKDNNDYSLSDKKEDILDALHSLHSTGLISVLKSEDKIWVVVNKGILLTEVDGILFAPDTFKEHVDIASNTGIVSVSGLTRLFPKYDPDMLICFLKNMELCQQINPSFLTITNLHQLAVEEEEEGGTERRGERLLFFPCLLSSDRPDEMTSQVYKFGWCLQCTSKHHFFPPRYFHVLSLRLAYKMALPQKDNQLMRRCTFWKNGLYWFNDHGVGSLVEIVDESQCVLVMMSCEKGYSDNMMSLRRDVIGEVMSVYKESCPSLEVKELVIDPKELAYPVNTPRERTVYSVKDILSAIDKGERYLVHDNETKTELKEVLPDESLSDISNLSLLGGRDIKVRINTQTV
;
A
#
# COMPACT_ATOMS: atom_id res chain seq x y z
N MET A 1 15.54 -36.16 59.82
CA MET A 1 14.69 -35.76 58.69
C MET A 1 13.78 -36.93 58.37
N SER A 2 12.47 -36.74 58.28
CA SER A 2 11.56 -37.83 57.89
C SER A 2 11.81 -38.24 56.43
N LEU A 3 11.33 -39.41 56.02
CA LEU A 3 11.43 -39.84 54.61
C LEU A 3 10.70 -38.88 53.67
N GLU A 4 9.56 -38.36 54.12
CA GLU A 4 8.74 -37.37 53.41
C GLU A 4 9.47 -36.03 53.28
N ASP A 5 10.15 -35.58 54.34
CA ASP A 5 11.00 -34.38 54.30
C ASP A 5 12.16 -34.54 53.33
N LYS A 6 12.77 -35.73 53.28
CA LYS A 6 13.89 -36.02 52.37
C LYS A 6 13.41 -36.00 50.93
N CYS A 7 12.35 -36.74 50.63
CA CYS A 7 11.73 -36.77 49.30
C CYS A 7 11.37 -35.36 48.82
N TRP A 8 10.76 -34.53 49.68
CA TRP A 8 10.45 -33.15 49.30
C TRP A 8 11.70 -32.30 49.02
N VAL A 9 12.77 -32.46 49.81
CA VAL A 9 14.04 -31.74 49.57
C VAL A 9 14.63 -32.15 48.23
N ASP A 10 14.63 -33.43 47.88
CA ASP A 10 15.21 -33.92 46.63
C ASP A 10 14.43 -33.39 45.41
N PHE A 11 13.09 -33.32 45.48
CA PHE A 11 12.26 -32.64 44.46
C PHE A 11 12.59 -31.14 44.32
N ARG A 12 12.85 -30.46 45.44
CA ARG A 12 13.15 -29.02 45.43
C ARG A 12 14.52 -28.72 44.84
N GLU A 13 15.54 -29.45 45.27
CA GLU A 13 16.92 -29.23 44.82
C GLU A 13 17.17 -29.78 43.41
N GLY A 14 16.22 -30.54 42.86
CA GLY A 14 16.29 -31.07 41.50
C GLY A 14 17.10 -32.37 41.39
N ASP A 15 17.27 -33.11 42.50
CA ASP A 15 17.89 -34.43 42.50
C ASP A 15 16.88 -35.48 42.03
N HIS A 16 16.70 -35.58 40.71
CA HIS A 16 15.72 -36.47 40.08
C HIS A 16 15.91 -37.94 40.47
N GLU A 17 17.14 -38.41 40.54
CA GLU A 17 17.45 -39.83 40.81
C GLU A 17 17.02 -40.22 42.24
N GLU A 18 17.37 -39.41 43.24
CA GLU A 18 16.98 -39.68 44.62
C GLU A 18 15.47 -39.43 44.82
N ALA A 19 14.91 -38.38 44.22
CA ALA A 19 13.48 -38.06 44.27
C ALA A 19 12.61 -39.23 43.80
N VAL A 20 12.90 -39.79 42.62
CA VAL A 20 12.18 -40.95 42.05
C VAL A 20 12.41 -42.21 42.88
N ARG A 21 13.61 -42.40 43.47
CA ARG A 21 13.88 -43.55 44.35
C ARG A 21 13.05 -43.50 45.63
N LEU A 22 12.80 -42.31 46.17
CA LEU A 22 12.08 -42.13 47.44
C LEU A 22 10.56 -42.06 47.27
N LEU A 23 10.06 -41.61 46.12
CA LEU A 23 8.62 -41.41 45.87
C LEU A 23 7.75 -42.66 46.13
N PRO A 24 8.14 -43.90 45.75
CA PRO A 24 7.36 -45.10 46.06
C PRO A 24 7.39 -45.52 47.54
N LEU A 25 8.33 -44.97 48.33
CA LEU A 25 8.53 -45.34 49.73
C LEU A 25 7.74 -44.45 50.69
N VAL A 26 7.18 -43.32 50.22
CA VAL A 26 6.33 -42.44 51.01
C VAL A 26 4.86 -42.88 50.94
N LYS A 27 4.13 -42.73 52.06
CA LYS A 27 2.75 -43.26 52.18
C LYS A 27 1.69 -42.35 51.57
N GLU A 28 1.85 -41.04 51.69
CA GLU A 28 0.85 -40.05 51.26
C GLU A 28 1.53 -38.92 50.47
N ALA A 29 2.09 -39.24 49.30
CA ALA A 29 2.84 -38.30 48.47
C ALA A 29 2.06 -37.00 48.16
N ASN A 30 0.74 -37.11 47.95
CA ASN A 30 -0.16 -35.98 47.71
C ASN A 30 -0.37 -35.04 48.93
N LYS A 31 0.01 -35.48 50.14
CA LYS A 31 -0.04 -34.64 51.34
C LYS A 31 1.31 -34.03 51.70
N ILE A 32 2.38 -34.37 50.98
CA ILE A 32 3.70 -33.81 51.20
C ILE A 32 3.74 -32.39 50.66
N LYS A 33 3.61 -31.42 51.58
CA LYS A 33 3.67 -29.98 51.29
C LYS A 33 4.52 -29.29 52.34
N ARG A 34 5.13 -28.15 52.00
CA ARG A 34 5.79 -27.30 53.00
C ARG A 34 4.82 -26.36 53.70
N ASN A 35 5.17 -26.03 54.94
CA ASN A 35 4.31 -25.25 55.82
C ASN A 35 4.27 -23.75 55.49
N TRP A 36 5.25 -23.20 54.77
CA TRP A 36 5.39 -21.76 54.57
C TRP A 36 4.98 -21.26 53.18
N ASP A 37 5.10 -22.09 52.14
CA ASP A 37 4.65 -21.79 50.77
C ASP A 37 3.57 -22.73 50.25
N HIS A 38 3.22 -23.78 51.01
CA HIS A 38 2.27 -24.82 50.60
C HIS A 38 2.59 -25.49 49.24
N SER A 39 3.84 -25.44 48.79
CA SER A 39 4.26 -26.11 47.57
C SER A 39 4.27 -27.64 47.77
N SER A 40 3.56 -28.34 46.88
CA SER A 40 3.49 -29.80 46.85
C SER A 40 4.57 -30.39 45.92
N LEU A 41 4.79 -31.71 45.99
CA LEU A 41 5.67 -32.42 45.05
C LEU A 41 5.26 -32.19 43.58
N HIS A 42 3.97 -31.94 43.34
CA HIS A 42 3.43 -31.70 42.00
C HIS A 42 3.83 -30.34 41.42
N HIS A 43 3.87 -29.30 42.25
CA HIS A 43 4.38 -27.99 41.86
C HIS A 43 5.87 -28.06 41.52
N LEU A 44 6.64 -28.79 42.34
CA LEU A 44 8.07 -28.98 42.15
C LEU A 44 8.38 -29.79 40.88
N SER A 45 7.70 -30.92 40.67
CA SER A 45 7.88 -31.72 39.44
C SER A 45 7.56 -30.90 38.19
N SER A 46 6.51 -30.09 38.24
CA SER A 46 6.09 -29.23 37.13
C SER A 46 7.10 -28.11 36.86
N GLY A 47 7.60 -27.47 37.91
CA GLY A 47 8.63 -26.44 37.81
C GLY A 47 10.00 -26.97 37.35
N GLN A 48 10.31 -28.23 37.61
CA GLN A 48 11.56 -28.88 37.16
C GLN A 48 11.46 -29.50 35.76
N GLY A 49 10.26 -29.51 35.16
CA GLY A 49 10.03 -30.10 33.83
C GLY A 49 9.97 -31.63 33.83
N TRP A 50 9.72 -32.26 34.98
CA TRP A 50 9.67 -33.71 35.12
C TRP A 50 8.30 -34.24 34.66
N LEU A 51 8.12 -34.35 33.34
CA LEU A 51 6.84 -34.72 32.72
C LEU A 51 6.31 -36.09 33.20
N ASP A 52 7.17 -37.11 33.25
CA ASP A 52 6.75 -38.46 33.64
C ASP A 52 6.37 -38.54 35.13
N ASP A 53 7.11 -37.85 36.00
CA ASP A 53 6.80 -37.77 37.42
C ASP A 53 5.53 -36.96 37.68
N THR A 54 5.32 -35.87 36.94
CA THR A 54 4.09 -35.07 36.98
C THR A 54 2.88 -35.95 36.61
N LYS A 55 3.00 -36.77 35.56
CA LYS A 55 1.99 -37.77 35.18
C LYS A 55 1.77 -38.82 36.28
N GLU A 56 2.83 -39.36 36.88
CA GLU A 56 2.73 -40.37 37.93
C GLU A 56 2.08 -39.80 39.20
N LEU A 57 2.42 -38.58 39.60
CA LEU A 57 1.83 -37.87 40.74
C LEU A 57 0.31 -37.70 40.59
N ILE A 58 -0.17 -37.34 39.39
CA ILE A 58 -1.61 -37.21 39.13
C ILE A 58 -2.29 -38.60 39.08
N THR A 59 -1.73 -39.54 38.32
CA THR A 59 -2.42 -40.81 38.00
C THR A 59 -2.38 -41.83 39.13
N LYS A 60 -1.23 -41.97 39.82
CA LYS A 60 -0.99 -43.01 40.83
C LYS A 60 -1.11 -42.49 42.26
N TYR A 61 -0.69 -41.25 42.51
CA TYR A 61 -0.75 -40.64 43.84
C TYR A 61 -1.93 -39.70 44.02
N HIS A 62 -2.77 -39.53 42.98
CA HIS A 62 -4.00 -38.75 43.01
C HIS A 62 -3.79 -37.29 43.46
N CYS A 63 -2.70 -36.67 43.00
CA CYS A 63 -2.49 -35.23 43.14
C CYS A 63 -3.49 -34.45 42.27
N ASP A 64 -4.02 -33.35 42.80
CA ASP A 64 -4.92 -32.46 42.06
C ASP A 64 -4.09 -31.57 41.10
N PRO A 65 -4.38 -31.56 39.79
CA PRO A 65 -3.69 -30.68 38.83
C PRO A 65 -4.00 -29.19 39.00
N ASN A 66 -5.11 -28.85 39.66
CA ASN A 66 -5.47 -27.47 39.98
C ASN A 66 -5.14 -27.09 41.44
N GLU A 67 -4.35 -27.92 42.12
CA GLU A 67 -3.83 -27.60 43.45
C GLU A 67 -3.10 -26.26 43.40
N ARG A 68 -3.26 -25.44 44.45
CA ARG A 68 -2.63 -24.12 44.57
C ARG A 68 -1.68 -24.06 45.75
N ASP A 69 -0.54 -23.43 45.54
CA ASP A 69 0.38 -23.01 46.59
C ASP A 69 -0.15 -21.79 47.38
N SER A 70 0.60 -21.31 48.37
CA SER A 70 0.20 -20.15 49.18
C SER A 70 0.09 -18.85 48.38
N GLY A 71 0.78 -18.76 47.24
CA GLY A 71 0.69 -17.64 46.30
C GLY A 71 -0.49 -17.75 45.35
N GLY A 72 -1.29 -18.82 45.45
CA GLY A 72 -2.39 -19.11 44.54
C GLY A 72 -1.94 -19.66 43.20
N GLN A 73 -0.65 -19.97 43.01
CA GLN A 73 -0.13 -20.53 41.77
C GLN A 73 -0.41 -22.03 41.72
N ASN A 74 -0.85 -22.51 40.56
CA ASN A 74 -1.03 -23.94 40.27
C ASN A 74 0.19 -24.52 39.53
N CYS A 75 0.17 -25.82 39.24
CA CYS A 75 1.25 -26.50 38.52
C CYS A 75 1.54 -25.90 37.14
N LEU A 76 0.52 -25.38 36.45
CA LEU A 76 0.66 -24.73 35.16
C LEU A 76 1.45 -23.41 35.26
N HIS A 77 1.25 -22.63 36.33
CA HIS A 77 2.07 -21.44 36.61
C HIS A 77 3.54 -21.81 36.83
N TRP A 78 3.83 -22.89 37.58
CA TRP A 78 5.20 -23.34 37.85
C TRP A 78 5.91 -23.84 36.59
N ALA A 79 5.23 -24.64 35.76
CA ALA A 79 5.77 -25.09 34.48
C ALA A 79 6.05 -23.91 33.52
N ALA A 80 5.12 -22.95 33.45
CA ALA A 80 5.26 -21.77 32.60
C ALA A 80 6.38 -20.83 33.07
N ARG A 81 6.54 -20.68 34.40
CA ARG A 81 7.60 -19.88 35.03
C ARG A 81 9.01 -20.37 34.69
N HIS A 82 9.17 -21.66 34.41
CA HIS A 82 10.47 -22.31 34.16
C HIS A 82 10.57 -22.85 32.72
N ASN A 83 9.70 -22.38 31.82
CA ASN A 83 9.73 -22.65 30.38
C ASN A 83 9.50 -24.13 29.97
N HIS A 84 8.78 -24.92 30.77
CA HIS A 84 8.52 -26.34 30.50
C HIS A 84 7.22 -26.58 29.71
N VAL A 85 7.27 -26.32 28.40
CA VAL A 85 6.10 -26.38 27.50
C VAL A 85 5.49 -27.77 27.39
N ASP A 86 6.29 -28.82 27.49
CA ASP A 86 5.84 -30.21 27.47
C ASP A 86 4.94 -30.56 28.66
N VAL A 87 5.30 -30.09 29.86
CA VAL A 87 4.45 -30.18 31.06
C VAL A 87 3.21 -29.31 30.91
N MET A 88 3.34 -28.06 30.44
CA MET A 88 2.18 -27.18 30.20
C MET A 88 1.16 -27.81 29.26
N ARG A 89 1.63 -28.42 28.17
CA ARG A 89 0.79 -29.11 27.20
C ARG A 89 0.02 -30.27 27.83
N TYR A 90 0.69 -31.11 28.62
CA TYR A 90 0.02 -32.19 29.32
C TYR A 90 -1.03 -31.69 30.33
N LEU A 91 -0.70 -30.64 31.10
CA LEU A 91 -1.64 -30.06 32.08
C LEU A 91 -2.87 -29.43 31.40
N ILE A 92 -2.70 -28.74 30.27
CA ILE A 92 -3.82 -28.10 29.56
C ILE A 92 -4.65 -29.14 28.79
N ASP A 93 -4.01 -29.99 27.99
CA ASP A 93 -4.71 -30.85 27.04
C ASP A 93 -5.33 -32.08 27.73
N GLU A 94 -4.60 -32.71 28.64
CA GLU A 94 -4.99 -33.97 29.27
C GLU A 94 -5.60 -33.78 30.67
N CYS A 95 -5.17 -32.73 31.40
CA CYS A 95 -5.67 -32.44 32.76
C CYS A 95 -6.68 -31.28 32.81
N HIS A 96 -6.94 -30.63 31.68
CA HIS A 96 -7.90 -29.54 31.52
C HIS A 96 -7.65 -28.34 32.45
N CYS A 97 -6.38 -28.04 32.75
CA CYS A 97 -6.01 -26.81 33.45
C CYS A 97 -6.28 -25.58 32.55
N ASP A 98 -6.84 -24.51 33.13
CA ASP A 98 -7.13 -23.28 32.40
C ASP A 98 -5.85 -22.45 32.18
N PRO A 99 -5.42 -22.18 30.92
CA PRO A 99 -4.28 -21.33 30.62
C PRO A 99 -4.47 -19.86 31.01
N MET A 100 -5.70 -19.43 31.29
CA MET A 100 -6.03 -18.07 31.76
C MET A 100 -6.14 -17.97 33.28
N ASP A 101 -5.91 -19.06 34.01
CA ASP A 101 -6.03 -19.07 35.45
C ASP A 101 -5.06 -18.06 36.10
N THR A 102 -5.47 -17.50 37.24
CA THR A 102 -4.76 -16.41 37.92
C THR A 102 -4.32 -16.80 39.32
N ASP A 103 -3.14 -16.33 39.73
CA ASP A 103 -2.66 -16.44 41.11
C ASP A 103 -3.36 -15.46 42.06
N SER A 104 -3.01 -15.49 43.35
CA SER A 104 -3.61 -14.60 44.36
C SER A 104 -3.36 -13.09 44.11
N PHE A 105 -2.41 -12.76 43.25
CA PHE A 105 -2.07 -11.41 42.81
C PHE A 105 -2.65 -11.08 41.43
N GLY A 106 -3.52 -11.93 40.89
CA GLY A 106 -4.12 -11.75 39.57
C GLY A 106 -3.16 -11.99 38.40
N HIS A 107 -1.96 -12.54 38.64
CA HIS A 107 -1.07 -12.91 37.55
C HIS A 107 -1.60 -14.13 36.84
N THR A 108 -1.86 -14.00 35.53
CA THR A 108 -2.12 -15.17 34.68
C THR A 108 -0.86 -16.03 34.51
N VAL A 109 -1.03 -17.25 34.00
CA VAL A 109 0.08 -18.13 33.59
C VAL A 109 1.06 -17.38 32.66
N LEU A 110 0.54 -16.57 31.73
CA LEU A 110 1.34 -15.76 30.82
C LEU A 110 2.17 -14.68 31.56
N HIS A 111 1.62 -14.06 32.61
CA HIS A 111 2.39 -13.11 33.42
C HIS A 111 3.59 -13.79 34.09
N LYS A 112 3.43 -15.02 34.60
CA LYS A 112 4.55 -15.76 35.22
C LYS A 112 5.62 -16.17 34.22
N ALA A 113 5.21 -16.66 33.06
CA ALA A 113 6.13 -16.96 31.97
C ALA A 113 6.93 -15.70 31.57
N THR A 114 6.25 -14.57 31.45
CA THR A 114 6.86 -13.28 31.09
C THR A 114 7.80 -12.76 32.16
N ALA A 115 7.42 -12.82 33.45
CA ALA A 115 8.25 -12.34 34.55
C ALA A 115 9.55 -13.13 34.76
N ASN A 116 9.68 -14.30 34.10
CA ASN A 116 10.83 -15.20 34.20
C ASN A 116 11.44 -15.49 32.82
N ASP A 117 11.22 -14.62 31.83
CA ASP A 117 11.78 -14.70 30.47
C ASP A 117 11.58 -16.08 29.78
N SER A 118 10.48 -16.77 30.08
CA SER A 118 10.18 -18.10 29.56
C SER A 118 9.53 -18.04 28.18
N LEU A 119 10.38 -17.82 27.17
CA LEU A 119 9.97 -17.51 25.80
C LEU A 119 9.11 -18.60 25.12
N ASP A 120 9.43 -19.88 25.33
CA ASP A 120 8.70 -20.97 24.68
C ASP A 120 7.32 -21.16 25.31
N ALA A 121 7.22 -21.00 26.64
CA ALA A 121 5.96 -20.95 27.36
C ALA A 121 5.08 -19.78 26.90
N MET A 122 5.66 -18.58 26.73
CA MET A 122 4.94 -17.42 26.18
C MET A 122 4.41 -17.67 24.78
N LYS A 123 5.25 -18.17 23.86
CA LYS A 123 4.84 -18.52 22.49
C LYS A 123 3.74 -19.56 22.49
N TYR A 124 3.85 -20.58 23.35
CA TYR A 124 2.86 -21.63 23.47
C TYR A 124 1.50 -21.08 23.89
N LEU A 125 1.45 -20.28 24.96
CA LEU A 125 0.23 -19.66 25.49
C LEU A 125 -0.44 -18.69 24.49
N ILE A 126 0.34 -17.82 23.84
CA ILE A 126 -0.20 -16.83 22.90
C ILE A 126 -0.70 -17.50 21.62
N ASN A 127 0.10 -18.39 21.03
CA ASN A 127 -0.19 -18.92 19.70
C ASN A 127 -1.21 -20.07 19.70
N HIS A 128 -1.23 -20.89 20.76
CA HIS A 128 -2.08 -22.08 20.81
C HIS A 128 -3.32 -21.89 21.70
N HIS A 129 -3.24 -21.01 22.69
CA HIS A 129 -4.33 -20.79 23.66
C HIS A 129 -4.90 -19.37 23.62
N HIS A 130 -4.43 -18.52 22.69
CA HIS A 130 -4.93 -17.16 22.47
C HIS A 130 -4.96 -16.30 23.74
N CYS A 131 -4.01 -16.52 24.65
CA CYS A 131 -3.88 -15.71 25.87
C CYS A 131 -3.70 -14.23 25.53
N ASP A 132 -4.54 -13.38 26.11
CA ASP A 132 -4.44 -11.93 25.92
C ASP A 132 -3.15 -11.41 26.56
N PRO A 133 -2.17 -10.92 25.77
CA PRO A 133 -0.95 -10.33 26.31
C PRO A 133 -1.23 -9.04 27.10
N MET A 134 -2.43 -8.46 26.99
CA MET A 134 -2.87 -7.26 27.72
C MET A 134 -3.72 -7.57 28.96
N ALA A 135 -3.83 -8.85 29.35
CA ALA A 135 -4.53 -9.23 30.58
C ALA A 135 -3.94 -8.48 31.78
N THR A 136 -4.80 -7.96 32.66
CA THR A 136 -4.41 -7.13 33.80
C THR A 136 -4.31 -7.98 35.07
N ASN A 137 -3.27 -7.77 35.89
CA ASN A 137 -3.13 -8.37 37.22
C ASN A 137 -3.65 -7.41 38.32
N ASN A 138 -3.63 -7.84 39.59
CA ASN A 138 -4.04 -6.99 40.71
C ASN A 138 -2.99 -5.90 41.04
N GLU A 139 -1.81 -5.96 40.43
CA GLU A 139 -0.74 -4.96 40.52
C GLU A 139 -0.79 -3.92 39.39
N ASP A 140 -1.79 -3.99 38.50
CA ASP A 140 -1.93 -3.11 37.35
C ASP A 140 -2.01 -1.63 37.81
N CYS A 141 -0.90 -0.93 37.58
CA CYS A 141 -0.59 0.37 38.16
C CYS A 141 -1.38 1.53 37.53
N ARG A 142 -2.40 1.26 36.70
CA ARG A 142 -3.47 2.22 36.41
C ARG A 142 -4.18 2.71 37.68
N LYS A 143 -4.09 1.98 38.81
CA LYS A 143 -4.54 2.46 40.13
C LYS A 143 -3.45 2.98 41.07
N LEU A 144 -2.15 2.73 40.80
CA LEU A 144 -1.08 3.01 41.79
C LEU A 144 0.26 3.50 41.20
N GLY A 145 0.30 4.13 40.02
CA GLY A 145 1.37 5.08 39.65
C GLY A 145 2.83 4.64 39.86
N GLY A 146 3.17 3.37 39.68
CA GLY A 146 4.49 2.80 39.99
C GLY A 146 5.27 2.39 38.75
N SER A 147 6.51 2.90 38.66
CA SER A 147 7.48 2.72 37.58
C SER A 147 8.25 1.39 37.69
N GLY A 148 8.18 0.57 36.64
CA GLY A 148 9.03 -0.60 36.43
C GLY A 148 9.68 -0.56 35.04
N SER A 149 10.93 -1.00 34.91
CA SER A 149 11.72 -0.98 33.66
C SER A 149 11.03 -1.70 32.49
N PHE A 150 10.39 -2.85 32.74
CA PHE A 150 9.60 -3.59 31.75
C PHE A 150 8.35 -2.83 31.31
N PHE A 151 7.60 -2.26 32.26
CA PHE A 151 6.42 -1.44 31.94
C PHE A 151 6.79 -0.16 31.20
N ASN A 152 7.97 0.42 31.43
CA ASN A 152 8.42 1.58 30.66
C ASN A 152 8.77 1.19 29.21
N LYS A 153 9.43 0.04 28.99
CA LYS A 153 9.73 -0.48 27.64
C LYS A 153 8.46 -0.94 26.90
N LEU A 154 7.58 -1.68 27.58
CA LEU A 154 6.31 -2.13 27.01
C LEU A 154 5.35 -0.96 26.82
N SER A 155 5.28 0.00 27.74
CA SER A 155 4.45 1.21 27.60
C SER A 155 4.99 2.15 26.53
N SER A 156 6.31 2.31 26.35
CA SER A 156 6.82 3.12 25.23
C SER A 156 6.56 2.44 23.88
N ALA A 157 6.74 1.12 23.81
CA ALA A 157 6.37 0.33 22.63
C ALA A 157 4.85 0.43 22.36
N CYS A 158 4.02 0.29 23.40
CA CYS A 158 2.57 0.42 23.30
C CYS A 158 2.07 1.86 23.07
N GLU A 159 2.79 2.90 23.48
CA GLU A 159 2.52 4.29 23.12
C GLU A 159 2.82 4.55 21.64
N SER A 160 3.92 3.99 21.13
CA SER A 160 4.23 3.98 19.70
C SER A 160 3.12 3.27 18.89
N ILE A 161 2.63 2.12 19.39
CA ILE A 161 1.48 1.36 18.83
C ILE A 161 0.17 2.16 18.88
N ARG A 162 -0.13 2.83 20.00
CA ARG A 162 -1.36 3.62 20.17
C ARG A 162 -1.38 4.87 19.29
N SER A 163 -0.21 5.45 19.00
CA SER A 163 -0.09 6.62 18.11
C SER A 163 -0.38 6.30 16.63
N THR A 164 -0.27 5.03 16.22
CA THR A 164 -0.38 4.56 14.82
C THR A 164 -1.68 3.78 14.56
N SER A 165 -2.76 4.20 15.23
CA SER A 165 -4.09 3.58 15.29
C SER A 165 -4.54 2.86 14.00
N GLY A 166 -4.73 1.54 14.10
CA GLY A 166 -5.55 0.75 13.16
C GLY A 166 -4.86 -0.40 12.42
N ARG A 167 -3.63 -0.80 12.80
CA ARG A 167 -2.82 -1.73 11.98
C ARG A 167 -2.32 -2.91 12.83
N ASN A 168 -2.97 -4.08 12.69
CA ASN A 168 -2.59 -5.32 13.40
C ASN A 168 -1.23 -5.83 12.90
N LEU A 169 -0.15 -5.50 13.60
CA LEU A 169 1.20 -5.97 13.33
C LEU A 169 1.61 -7.03 14.37
N SER A 170 2.42 -8.00 13.98
CA SER A 170 2.97 -8.99 14.93
C SER A 170 3.96 -8.32 15.89
N LEU A 171 4.18 -8.91 17.07
CA LEU A 171 5.21 -8.44 18.02
C LEU A 171 6.59 -8.34 17.35
N TYR A 172 6.91 -9.29 16.46
CA TYR A 172 8.12 -9.29 15.66
C TYR A 172 8.24 -8.05 14.75
N CYS A 173 7.15 -7.63 14.10
CA CYS A 173 7.14 -6.41 13.29
C CYS A 173 7.37 -5.14 14.13
N HIS A 174 6.83 -5.10 15.34
CA HIS A 174 7.03 -3.94 16.23
C HIS A 174 8.46 -3.85 16.75
N MET A 175 9.06 -4.97 17.14
CA MET A 175 10.48 -5.03 17.53
C MET A 175 11.38 -4.61 16.36
N MET A 176 11.06 -5.08 15.14
CA MET A 176 11.75 -4.66 13.92
C MET A 176 11.60 -3.15 13.69
N TYR A 177 10.41 -2.58 13.84
CA TYR A 177 10.20 -1.14 13.67
C TYR A 177 10.96 -0.32 14.71
N GLY A 178 10.94 -0.71 15.98
CA GLY A 178 11.70 -0.04 17.05
C GLY A 178 13.22 -0.05 16.78
N LEU A 179 13.76 -1.18 16.33
CA LEU A 179 15.16 -1.27 15.88
C LEU A 179 15.50 -0.28 14.77
N LEU A 180 14.59 -0.14 13.79
CA LEU A 180 14.76 0.77 12.66
C LEU A 180 14.63 2.24 13.08
N GLU A 181 13.75 2.55 14.04
CA GLU A 181 13.52 3.90 14.56
C GLU A 181 14.66 4.39 15.48
N GLU A 182 15.27 3.49 16.26
CA GLU A 182 16.45 3.81 17.07
C GLU A 182 17.65 4.24 16.23
N ARG A 183 17.68 3.84 14.95
CA ARG A 183 18.70 4.28 13.99
C ARG A 183 18.39 5.70 13.54
N LYS A 184 19.38 6.58 13.65
CA LYS A 184 19.29 7.98 13.17
C LYS A 184 19.23 8.09 11.64
N GLU A 185 19.44 7.00 10.93
CA GLU A 185 19.45 6.94 9.47
C GLU A 185 18.04 6.68 8.93
N ASN A 186 17.55 7.56 8.07
CA ASN A 186 16.19 7.46 7.51
C ASN A 186 16.08 6.44 6.36
N ILE A 187 17.20 6.05 5.76
CA ILE A 187 17.27 5.18 4.59
C ILE A 187 18.33 4.12 4.86
N LEU A 188 17.93 2.86 4.81
CA LEU A 188 18.77 1.70 5.09
C LEU A 188 18.74 0.75 3.89
N THR A 189 19.84 0.05 3.62
CA THR A 189 19.79 -1.10 2.70
C THR A 189 19.35 -2.36 3.45
N LEU A 190 18.87 -3.38 2.73
CA LEU A 190 18.59 -4.68 3.37
C LEU A 190 19.81 -5.25 4.11
N SER A 191 21.03 -4.98 3.62
CA SER A 191 22.26 -5.38 4.32
C SER A 191 22.39 -4.70 5.68
N ASP A 192 22.05 -3.41 5.77
CA ASP A 192 22.12 -2.63 7.02
C ASP A 192 21.06 -3.10 8.02
N VAL A 193 19.89 -3.52 7.53
CA VAL A 193 18.84 -4.12 8.37
C VAL A 193 19.28 -5.50 8.87
N MET A 194 19.86 -6.35 8.01
CA MET A 194 20.33 -7.68 8.42
C MET A 194 21.54 -7.63 9.37
N SER A 195 22.38 -6.60 9.31
CA SER A 195 23.43 -6.39 10.34
C SER A 195 22.81 -5.89 11.64
N ALA A 196 21.79 -5.02 11.57
CA ALA A 196 21.07 -4.53 12.73
C ALA A 196 20.45 -5.63 13.58
N THR A 197 19.88 -6.66 12.95
CA THR A 197 19.24 -7.77 13.66
C THR A 197 20.25 -8.66 14.36
N LYS A 198 21.47 -8.79 13.81
CA LYS A 198 22.55 -9.64 14.34
C LYS A 198 23.27 -9.01 15.53
N ASP A 199 23.44 -7.70 15.51
CA ASP A 199 24.26 -6.99 16.49
C ASP A 199 23.47 -6.53 17.73
N ASN A 200 22.15 -6.73 17.78
CA ASN A 200 21.30 -6.20 18.83
C ASN A 200 21.00 -7.24 19.94
N ASN A 201 21.40 -6.91 21.18
CA ASN A 201 21.15 -7.74 22.37
C ASN A 201 19.81 -7.45 23.08
N ASP A 202 19.14 -6.35 22.74
CA ASP A 202 17.87 -5.92 23.35
C ASP A 202 16.64 -6.54 22.66
N TYR A 203 16.75 -6.92 21.37
CA TYR A 203 15.66 -7.52 20.60
C TYR A 203 16.10 -8.89 20.06
N SER A 204 15.46 -9.98 20.52
CA SER A 204 15.69 -11.32 19.95
C SER A 204 15.01 -11.46 18.59
N LEU A 205 15.67 -10.95 17.54
CA LEU A 205 15.19 -10.98 16.16
C LEU A 205 15.82 -12.15 15.39
N SER A 206 15.04 -12.78 14.49
CA SER A 206 15.56 -13.84 13.61
C SER A 206 16.58 -13.28 12.61
N ASP A 207 17.67 -14.02 12.41
CA ASP A 207 18.72 -13.72 11.42
C ASP A 207 18.40 -14.23 10.01
N LYS A 208 17.25 -14.90 9.84
CA LYS A 208 16.83 -15.42 8.54
C LYS A 208 16.31 -14.29 7.67
N LYS A 209 16.80 -14.26 6.42
CA LYS A 209 16.45 -13.23 5.44
C LYS A 209 14.95 -13.22 5.14
N GLU A 210 14.32 -14.39 5.08
CA GLU A 210 12.90 -14.55 4.79
C GLU A 210 12.03 -13.90 5.88
N ASP A 211 12.31 -14.19 7.15
CA ASP A 211 11.58 -13.63 8.30
C ASP A 211 11.67 -12.09 8.33
N ILE A 212 12.86 -11.54 8.05
CA ILE A 212 13.08 -10.08 7.97
C ILE A 212 12.27 -9.48 6.82
N LEU A 213 12.28 -10.10 5.64
CA LEU A 213 11.52 -9.61 4.48
C LEU A 213 10.01 -9.63 4.74
N ASP A 214 9.50 -10.67 5.40
CA ASP A 214 8.08 -10.78 5.76
C ASP A 214 7.66 -9.68 6.75
N ALA A 215 8.51 -9.38 7.73
CA ALA A 215 8.29 -8.28 8.66
C ALA A 215 8.32 -6.92 7.95
N LEU A 216 9.30 -6.69 7.08
CA LEU A 216 9.39 -5.46 6.28
C LEU A 216 8.19 -5.30 5.35
N HIS A 217 7.70 -6.38 4.74
CA HIS A 217 6.48 -6.37 3.92
C HIS A 217 5.24 -6.02 4.74
N SER A 218 5.14 -6.57 5.96
CA SER A 218 4.05 -6.24 6.88
C SER A 218 4.09 -4.77 7.30
N LEU A 219 5.26 -4.25 7.66
CA LEU A 219 5.48 -2.84 8.00
C LEU A 219 5.25 -1.89 6.81
N HIS A 220 5.58 -2.34 5.60
CA HIS A 220 5.29 -1.60 4.37
C HIS A 220 3.80 -1.55 4.07
N SER A 221 3.11 -2.67 4.19
CA SER A 221 1.66 -2.80 3.93
C SER A 221 0.85 -1.99 4.93
N THR A 222 1.35 -1.88 6.16
CA THR A 222 0.79 -0.96 7.14
C THR A 222 1.17 0.48 6.83
N GLY A 223 2.25 0.75 6.11
CA GLY A 223 2.65 2.10 5.72
C GLY A 223 3.42 2.85 6.81
N LEU A 224 3.94 2.12 7.81
CA LEU A 224 4.89 2.62 8.80
C LEU A 224 6.26 2.91 8.18
N ILE A 225 6.65 2.10 7.18
CA ILE A 225 7.88 2.26 6.39
C ILE A 225 7.58 2.13 4.90
N SER A 226 8.53 2.53 4.05
CA SER A 226 8.48 2.27 2.60
C SER A 226 9.61 1.33 2.19
N VAL A 227 9.27 0.14 1.71
CA VAL A 227 10.25 -0.79 1.14
C VAL A 227 10.30 -0.58 -0.37
N LEU A 228 11.47 -0.19 -0.87
CA LEU A 228 11.70 0.10 -2.28
C LEU A 228 12.58 -0.99 -2.87
N LYS A 229 12.17 -1.58 -4.00
CA LYS A 229 12.87 -2.69 -4.64
C LYS A 229 13.24 -2.33 -6.07
N SER A 230 14.52 -2.45 -6.39
CA SER A 230 15.07 -2.49 -7.75
C SER A 230 15.60 -3.90 -8.06
N GLU A 231 16.00 -4.18 -9.31
CA GLU A 231 16.38 -5.51 -9.80
C GLU A 231 17.31 -6.26 -8.83
N ASP A 232 18.31 -5.57 -8.27
CA ASP A 232 19.31 -6.18 -7.38
C ASP A 232 19.39 -5.58 -5.97
N LYS A 233 18.59 -4.55 -5.67
CA LYS A 233 18.71 -3.78 -4.42
C LYS A 233 17.37 -3.55 -3.73
N ILE A 234 17.38 -3.61 -2.40
CA ILE A 234 16.23 -3.31 -1.54
C ILE A 234 16.64 -2.22 -0.56
N TRP A 235 15.87 -1.14 -0.55
CA TRP A 235 16.00 -0.04 0.40
C TRP A 235 14.79 -0.01 1.32
N VAL A 236 15.04 0.36 2.57
CA VAL A 236 14.03 0.56 3.60
C VAL A 236 14.07 2.03 4.00
N VAL A 237 13.02 2.75 3.65
CA VAL A 237 12.82 4.14 4.06
C VAL A 237 11.98 4.12 5.33
N VAL A 238 12.62 4.40 6.46
CA VAL A 238 12.01 4.36 7.79
C VAL A 238 11.07 5.56 7.97
N ASN A 239 11.53 6.76 7.61
CA ASN A 239 10.73 7.98 7.68
C ASN A 239 10.52 8.56 6.27
N LYS A 240 9.40 8.19 5.65
CA LYS A 240 9.00 8.75 4.35
C LYS A 240 8.67 10.25 4.39
N GLY A 241 8.30 10.78 5.56
CA GLY A 241 7.91 12.19 5.71
C GLY A 241 9.07 13.13 5.45
N ILE A 242 10.26 12.81 5.95
CA ILE A 242 11.48 13.62 5.71
C ILE A 242 11.82 13.62 4.22
N LEU A 243 11.84 12.44 3.58
CA LEU A 243 12.12 12.33 2.16
C LEU A 243 11.06 13.05 1.31
N LEU A 244 9.78 12.98 1.69
CA LEU A 244 8.72 13.74 1.03
C LEU A 244 8.92 15.24 1.15
N THR A 245 9.22 15.76 2.34
CA THR A 245 9.43 17.19 2.56
C THR A 245 10.61 17.72 1.75
N GLU A 246 11.70 16.95 1.65
CA GLU A 246 12.83 17.31 0.82
C GLU A 246 12.49 17.27 -0.68
N VAL A 247 11.82 16.22 -1.13
CA VAL A 247 11.36 16.12 -2.52
C VAL A 247 10.40 17.26 -2.86
N ASP A 248 9.46 17.57 -1.97
CA ASP A 248 8.49 18.65 -2.13
C ASP A 248 9.19 19.99 -2.21
N GLY A 249 10.04 20.33 -1.24
CA GLY A 249 10.77 21.59 -1.21
C GLY A 249 11.78 21.77 -2.34
N ILE A 250 12.32 20.70 -2.95
CA ILE A 250 13.30 20.82 -4.04
C ILE A 250 12.64 20.72 -5.41
N LEU A 251 11.69 19.80 -5.57
CA LEU A 251 11.13 19.46 -6.89
C LEU A 251 9.78 20.13 -7.16
N PHE A 252 8.93 20.32 -6.16
CA PHE A 252 7.54 20.78 -6.36
C PHE A 252 7.29 22.21 -5.85
N ALA A 253 8.03 22.65 -4.82
CA ALA A 253 7.89 23.93 -4.16
C ALA A 253 9.27 24.54 -3.80
N PRO A 254 10.16 24.79 -4.78
CA PRO A 254 11.47 25.39 -4.51
C PRO A 254 11.37 26.83 -4.01
N ASP A 255 12.22 27.17 -3.04
CA ASP A 255 12.34 28.52 -2.47
C ASP A 255 12.63 29.59 -3.55
N THR A 256 13.23 29.20 -4.68
CA THR A 256 13.50 30.04 -5.85
C THR A 256 12.85 29.44 -7.10
N PHE A 257 11.61 29.85 -7.41
CA PHE A 257 10.86 29.42 -8.61
C PHE A 257 11.62 29.59 -9.95
N LYS A 258 12.62 30.47 -9.98
CA LYS A 258 13.51 30.70 -11.14
C LYS A 258 14.33 29.46 -11.53
N GLU A 259 14.68 28.59 -10.59
CA GLU A 259 15.45 27.36 -10.83
C GLU A 259 14.57 26.21 -11.38
N HIS A 260 13.26 26.31 -11.21
CA HIS A 260 12.29 25.31 -11.66
C HIS A 260 12.11 25.28 -13.19
N VAL A 261 12.33 26.41 -13.86
CA VAL A 261 12.23 26.55 -15.33
C VAL A 261 13.28 25.70 -16.06
N ASP A 262 14.44 25.49 -15.44
CA ASP A 262 15.55 24.73 -16.02
C ASP A 262 15.43 23.20 -15.81
N ILE A 263 14.64 22.75 -14.83
CA ILE A 263 14.57 21.32 -14.45
C ILE A 263 13.58 20.53 -15.32
N ALA A 264 12.40 21.10 -15.59
CA ALA A 264 11.31 20.40 -16.30
C ALA A 264 10.95 21.02 -17.66
N SER A 265 11.65 22.10 -18.05
CA SER A 265 11.47 22.85 -19.30
C SER A 265 10.01 23.09 -19.69
N ASN A 266 9.11 23.47 -18.76
CA ASN A 266 7.64 23.59 -18.95
C ASN A 266 6.89 22.32 -19.39
N THR A 267 7.61 21.25 -19.71
CA THR A 267 7.07 20.00 -20.26
C THR A 267 6.81 18.93 -19.20
N GLY A 268 7.26 19.14 -17.97
CA GLY A 268 7.21 18.13 -16.91
C GLY A 268 8.22 17.00 -17.07
N ILE A 269 9.11 17.02 -18.07
CA ILE A 269 10.10 15.95 -18.25
C ILE A 269 11.39 16.32 -17.52
N VAL A 270 11.86 15.40 -16.67
CA VAL A 270 13.11 15.53 -15.90
C VAL A 270 13.98 14.31 -16.19
N SER A 271 15.25 14.54 -16.50
CA SER A 271 16.20 13.46 -16.73
C SER A 271 16.76 12.91 -15.42
N VAL A 272 17.22 11.65 -15.43
CA VAL A 272 17.82 11.05 -14.22
C VAL A 272 19.12 11.74 -13.82
N SER A 273 19.92 12.25 -14.77
CA SER A 273 21.10 13.07 -14.44
C SER A 273 20.70 14.38 -13.75
N GLY A 274 19.67 15.06 -14.25
CA GLY A 274 19.10 16.26 -13.64
C GLY A 274 18.59 15.99 -12.23
N LEU A 275 17.88 14.88 -12.04
CA LEU A 275 17.40 14.45 -10.73
C LEU A 275 18.57 14.13 -9.78
N THR A 276 19.63 13.47 -10.26
CA THR A 276 20.83 13.16 -9.47
C THR A 276 21.56 14.42 -9.02
N ARG A 277 21.60 15.45 -9.86
CA ARG A 277 22.18 16.76 -9.51
C ARG A 277 21.40 17.47 -8.40
N LEU A 278 20.07 17.32 -8.38
CA LEU A 278 19.20 17.89 -7.35
C LEU A 278 19.27 17.10 -6.03
N PHE A 279 19.45 15.78 -6.12
CA PHE A 279 19.46 14.88 -4.97
C PHE A 279 20.78 14.08 -4.87
N PRO A 280 21.95 14.75 -4.74
CA PRO A 280 23.26 14.07 -4.82
C PRO A 280 23.52 13.13 -3.63
N LYS A 281 22.73 13.24 -2.57
CA LYS A 281 22.83 12.41 -1.36
C LYS A 281 22.18 11.03 -1.52
N TYR A 282 21.28 10.88 -2.50
CA TYR A 282 20.45 9.69 -2.63
C TYR A 282 20.85 8.86 -3.85
N ASP A 283 20.72 7.54 -3.73
CA ASP A 283 20.85 6.64 -4.89
C ASP A 283 19.69 6.95 -5.88
N PRO A 284 19.99 7.17 -7.17
CA PRO A 284 18.98 7.59 -8.14
C PRO A 284 17.91 6.51 -8.37
N ASP A 285 18.26 5.22 -8.29
CA ASP A 285 17.29 4.14 -8.45
C ASP A 285 16.33 4.07 -7.26
N MET A 286 16.85 4.29 -6.05
CA MET A 286 16.04 4.38 -4.85
C MET A 286 15.05 5.54 -4.95
N LEU A 287 15.52 6.73 -5.33
CA LEU A 287 14.69 7.92 -5.46
C LEU A 287 13.62 7.74 -6.56
N ILE A 288 13.97 7.16 -7.70
CA ILE A 288 13.00 6.85 -8.76
C ILE A 288 11.94 5.86 -8.26
N CYS A 289 12.34 4.81 -7.54
CA CYS A 289 11.40 3.86 -6.96
C CYS A 289 10.46 4.55 -5.96
N PHE A 290 11.00 5.44 -5.13
CA PHE A 290 10.20 6.22 -4.19
C PHE A 290 9.15 7.09 -4.90
N LEU A 291 9.59 7.90 -5.87
CA LEU A 291 8.71 8.82 -6.61
C LEU A 291 7.63 8.07 -7.42
N LYS A 292 7.97 6.91 -7.97
CA LYS A 292 7.01 6.01 -8.63
C LYS A 292 6.01 5.40 -7.65
N ASN A 293 6.47 4.94 -6.48
CA ASN A 293 5.60 4.37 -5.45
C ASN A 293 4.64 5.42 -4.86
N MET A 294 5.07 6.69 -4.84
CA MET A 294 4.22 7.83 -4.46
C MET A 294 3.36 8.35 -5.61
N GLU A 295 3.43 7.71 -6.79
CA GLU A 295 2.70 8.07 -8.01
C GLU A 295 2.96 9.50 -8.52
N LEU A 296 4.11 10.07 -8.18
CA LEU A 296 4.49 11.44 -8.53
C LEU A 296 5.08 11.54 -9.94
N CYS A 297 5.67 10.45 -10.44
CA CYS A 297 6.26 10.40 -11.77
C CYS A 297 6.14 9.05 -12.45
N GLN A 298 6.33 9.06 -13.77
CA GLN A 298 6.43 7.85 -14.58
C GLN A 298 7.74 7.83 -15.37
N GLN A 299 8.38 6.67 -15.42
CA GLN A 299 9.54 6.46 -16.28
C GLN A 299 9.11 6.23 -17.73
N ILE A 300 9.73 6.96 -18.65
CA ILE A 300 9.47 6.83 -20.09
C ILE A 300 10.24 5.61 -20.63
N ASN A 301 9.57 4.75 -21.39
CA ASN A 301 10.18 3.53 -21.92
C ASN A 301 11.24 3.86 -23.00
N PRO A 302 12.46 3.30 -22.94
CA PRO A 302 13.48 3.50 -23.97
C PRO A 302 13.02 3.15 -25.40
N SER A 303 12.28 2.06 -25.60
CA SER A 303 11.74 1.71 -26.93
C SER A 303 10.72 2.73 -27.44
N PHE A 304 10.03 3.39 -26.50
CA PHE A 304 9.12 4.49 -26.78
C PHE A 304 9.89 5.75 -27.21
N LEU A 305 11.07 6.03 -26.61
CA LEU A 305 11.98 7.09 -27.05
C LEU A 305 12.55 6.83 -28.47
N THR A 306 12.84 5.57 -28.79
CA THR A 306 13.32 5.15 -30.12
C THR A 306 12.26 5.36 -31.20
N ILE A 307 10.99 5.05 -30.90
CA ILE A 307 9.87 5.21 -31.84
C ILE A 307 9.51 6.69 -32.03
N THR A 308 9.78 7.55 -31.04
CA THR A 308 9.46 8.99 -31.07
C THR A 308 10.68 9.88 -31.37
N ASN A 309 11.81 9.32 -31.83
CA ASN A 309 13.09 10.01 -32.08
C ASN A 309 13.66 10.83 -30.89
N LEU A 310 13.24 10.54 -29.66
CA LEU A 310 13.74 11.19 -28.43
C LEU A 310 15.12 10.66 -27.97
N HIS A 311 15.76 9.80 -28.76
CA HIS A 311 17.07 9.21 -28.45
C HIS A 311 18.18 10.24 -28.19
N GLN A 312 18.07 11.48 -28.70
CA GLN A 312 19.07 12.54 -28.49
C GLN A 312 19.02 13.18 -27.10
N LEU A 313 17.91 13.10 -26.37
CA LEU A 313 17.87 13.45 -24.93
C LEU A 313 18.43 12.31 -24.05
N ALA A 314 18.89 11.23 -24.67
CA ALA A 314 19.43 10.06 -24.00
C ALA A 314 20.94 9.88 -24.19
N VAL A 315 21.63 10.81 -24.86
CA VAL A 315 23.04 10.68 -25.20
C VAL A 315 23.78 11.96 -24.80
N GLU A 316 24.60 11.87 -23.73
CA GLU A 316 25.69 12.82 -23.52
C GLU A 316 26.79 12.55 -24.57
N GLU A 317 27.31 13.65 -25.12
CA GLU A 317 28.26 13.75 -26.22
C GLU A 317 29.40 12.71 -26.21
N GLU A 318 29.76 12.24 -27.41
CA GLU A 318 30.92 11.39 -27.65
C GLU A 318 32.22 12.15 -27.32
N GLU A 319 32.96 11.69 -26.31
CA GLU A 319 34.41 11.83 -26.29
C GLU A 319 35.04 10.51 -26.76
N GLU A 320 36.06 10.65 -27.60
CA GLU A 320 36.76 9.58 -28.32
C GLU A 320 37.22 8.44 -27.39
N GLY A 321 36.57 7.27 -27.49
CA GLY A 321 37.03 6.05 -26.83
C GLY A 321 35.89 5.13 -26.44
N GLY A 322 35.67 4.09 -27.24
CA GLY A 322 34.47 3.26 -27.20
C GLY A 322 34.17 2.58 -25.86
N THR A 323 32.91 2.69 -25.45
CA THR A 323 32.11 1.66 -24.78
C THR A 323 30.64 1.97 -25.08
N GLU A 324 29.83 0.98 -25.47
CA GLU A 324 28.39 1.15 -25.71
C GLU A 324 27.72 1.84 -24.49
N ARG A 325 27.30 3.10 -24.63
CA ARG A 325 26.67 3.89 -23.56
C ARG A 325 25.16 3.60 -23.51
N ARG A 326 24.66 3.14 -22.36
CA ARG A 326 23.22 3.03 -22.06
C ARG A 326 22.57 4.42 -22.13
N GLY A 327 21.46 4.54 -22.87
CA GLY A 327 20.74 5.81 -22.99
C GLY A 327 20.23 6.36 -21.65
N GLU A 328 20.21 7.69 -21.51
CA GLU A 328 19.68 8.40 -20.33
C GLU A 328 18.21 8.04 -20.08
N ARG A 329 17.87 7.85 -18.80
CA ARG A 329 16.50 7.57 -18.36
C ARG A 329 15.76 8.89 -18.15
N LEU A 330 14.53 8.96 -18.64
CA LEU A 330 13.67 10.14 -18.51
C LEU A 330 12.45 9.84 -17.64
N LEU A 331 12.06 10.82 -16.83
CA LEU A 331 10.89 10.78 -15.96
C LEU A 331 9.94 11.91 -16.34
N PHE A 332 8.64 11.64 -16.29
CA PHE A 332 7.60 12.64 -16.47
C PHE A 332 6.90 12.96 -15.15
N PHE A 333 6.89 14.23 -14.77
CA PHE A 333 6.26 14.85 -13.60
C PHE A 333 5.16 15.82 -14.04
N PRO A 334 3.90 15.36 -14.06
CA PRO A 334 2.76 16.15 -14.52
C PRO A 334 2.46 17.39 -13.67
N CYS A 335 2.72 17.33 -12.37
CA CYS A 335 2.50 18.45 -11.46
C CYS A 335 3.44 19.65 -11.69
N LEU A 336 4.50 19.47 -12.47
CA LEU A 336 5.42 20.56 -12.85
C LEU A 336 4.88 21.39 -14.04
N LEU A 337 3.70 21.06 -14.56
CA LEU A 337 2.99 21.83 -15.58
C LEU A 337 2.37 23.09 -14.95
N SER A 338 3.17 24.14 -14.79
CA SER A 338 2.79 25.39 -14.13
C SER A 338 2.24 26.46 -15.10
N SER A 339 1.24 26.12 -15.91
CA SER A 339 0.53 27.11 -16.73
C SER A 339 -0.93 27.22 -16.32
N ASP A 340 -1.44 28.46 -16.24
CA ASP A 340 -2.88 28.73 -16.25
C ASP A 340 -3.47 28.35 -17.62
N ARG A 341 -4.80 28.23 -17.67
CA ARG A 341 -5.53 27.97 -18.93
C ARG A 341 -5.18 29.06 -19.95
N PRO A 342 -4.68 28.73 -21.16
CA PRO A 342 -4.35 29.73 -22.17
C PRO A 342 -5.59 30.50 -22.64
N ASP A 343 -5.50 31.82 -22.70
CA ASP A 343 -6.62 32.69 -23.10
C ASP A 343 -7.08 32.42 -24.53
N GLU A 344 -6.17 32.01 -25.42
CA GLU A 344 -6.48 31.74 -26.83
C GLU A 344 -7.52 30.61 -26.98
N MET A 345 -7.62 29.71 -26.00
CA MET A 345 -8.58 28.60 -26.01
C MET A 345 -10.04 29.07 -25.86
N THR A 346 -10.25 30.23 -25.22
CA THR A 346 -11.59 30.83 -25.03
C THR A 346 -12.16 31.43 -26.32
N SER A 347 -11.28 31.78 -27.26
CA SER A 347 -11.67 32.38 -28.55
C SER A 347 -11.97 31.33 -29.62
N GLN A 348 -11.75 30.04 -29.34
CA GLN A 348 -12.00 28.95 -30.28
C GLN A 348 -13.49 28.66 -30.45
N VAL A 349 -13.91 28.42 -31.69
CA VAL A 349 -15.29 28.00 -31.99
C VAL A 349 -15.33 26.48 -32.07
N TYR A 350 -15.77 25.85 -30.98
CA TYR A 350 -15.93 24.40 -30.92
C TYR A 350 -17.18 23.96 -31.67
N LYS A 351 -17.07 22.82 -32.37
CA LYS A 351 -18.15 22.19 -33.13
C LYS A 351 -18.63 20.89 -32.49
N PHE A 352 -17.83 20.35 -31.58
CA PHE A 352 -18.18 19.14 -30.85
C PHE A 352 -17.70 19.22 -29.39
N GLY A 353 -18.51 18.67 -28.49
CA GLY A 353 -18.20 18.49 -27.09
C GLY A 353 -18.68 17.14 -26.60
N TRP A 354 -17.82 16.45 -25.86
CA TRP A 354 -18.11 15.16 -25.23
C TRP A 354 -17.52 15.16 -23.84
N CYS A 355 -18.14 14.42 -22.93
CA CYS A 355 -17.59 14.24 -21.61
C CYS A 355 -17.80 12.85 -21.03
N LEU A 356 -16.82 12.42 -20.24
CA LEU A 356 -16.87 11.25 -19.38
C LEU A 356 -17.10 11.71 -17.95
N GLN A 357 -18.30 11.51 -17.43
CA GLN A 357 -18.73 12.08 -16.16
C GLN A 357 -18.98 11.01 -15.11
N CYS A 358 -18.50 11.24 -13.89
CA CYS A 358 -18.78 10.39 -12.73
C CYS A 358 -20.28 10.38 -12.40
N THR A 359 -20.85 9.19 -12.18
CA THR A 359 -22.26 9.03 -11.80
C THR A 359 -22.57 9.58 -10.42
N SER A 360 -21.68 9.31 -9.46
CA SER A 360 -21.76 9.78 -8.09
C SER A 360 -21.07 11.13 -7.91
N LYS A 361 -21.62 11.98 -7.04
CA LYS A 361 -21.01 13.26 -6.64
C LYS A 361 -19.79 13.11 -5.74
N HIS A 362 -19.53 11.91 -5.24
CA HIS A 362 -18.39 11.60 -4.38
C HIS A 362 -17.24 10.92 -5.15
N HIS A 363 -17.43 10.66 -6.44
CA HIS A 363 -16.45 10.03 -7.30
C HIS A 363 -15.67 11.09 -8.08
N PHE A 364 -14.37 10.90 -8.20
CA PHE A 364 -13.47 11.77 -8.93
C PHE A 364 -12.42 10.94 -9.68
N PHE A 365 -12.00 11.41 -10.85
CA PHE A 365 -10.87 10.87 -11.56
C PHE A 365 -9.60 11.16 -10.74
N PRO A 366 -8.78 10.13 -10.45
CA PRO A 366 -7.54 10.34 -9.71
C PRO A 366 -6.55 11.16 -10.57
N PRO A 367 -5.68 12.00 -9.97
CA PRO A 367 -4.67 12.74 -10.72
C PRO A 367 -3.85 11.85 -11.67
N ARG A 368 -3.51 10.64 -11.23
CA ARG A 368 -2.81 9.62 -12.04
C ARG A 368 -3.49 9.32 -13.38
N TYR A 369 -4.82 9.34 -13.45
CA TYR A 369 -5.56 9.16 -14.70
C TYR A 369 -5.18 10.25 -15.72
N PHE A 370 -5.20 11.52 -15.29
CA PHE A 370 -4.84 12.65 -16.14
C PHE A 370 -3.39 12.57 -16.61
N HIS A 371 -2.50 12.14 -15.71
CA HIS A 371 -1.07 12.03 -15.98
C HIS A 371 -0.81 11.08 -17.15
N VAL A 372 -1.38 9.88 -17.09
CA VAL A 372 -1.25 8.86 -18.14
C VAL A 372 -1.90 9.32 -19.43
N LEU A 373 -3.10 9.90 -19.34
CA LEU A 373 -3.84 10.40 -20.50
C LEU A 373 -3.08 11.51 -21.24
N SER A 374 -2.57 12.48 -20.49
CA SER A 374 -1.83 13.62 -21.03
C SER A 374 -0.57 13.17 -21.74
N LEU A 375 0.17 12.24 -21.14
CA LEU A 375 1.36 11.66 -21.73
C LEU A 375 1.04 10.98 -23.06
N ARG A 376 0.01 10.10 -23.08
CA ARG A 376 -0.35 9.37 -24.30
C ARG A 376 -0.80 10.30 -25.42
N LEU A 377 -1.64 11.29 -25.12
CA LEU A 377 -2.11 12.26 -26.11
C LEU A 377 -0.98 13.15 -26.62
N ALA A 378 -0.11 13.65 -25.74
CA ALA A 378 1.05 14.47 -26.10
C ALA A 378 1.91 13.81 -27.18
N TYR A 379 2.17 12.51 -27.01
CA TYR A 379 3.04 11.76 -27.91
C TYR A 379 2.34 11.29 -29.18
N LYS A 380 1.07 10.88 -29.08
CA LYS A 380 0.26 10.50 -30.26
C LYS A 380 0.10 11.67 -31.25
N MET A 381 0.22 12.91 -30.76
CA MET A 381 -0.02 14.14 -31.51
C MET A 381 1.24 14.99 -31.74
N ALA A 382 2.43 14.43 -31.52
CA ALA A 382 3.71 15.09 -31.79
C ALA A 382 4.07 15.04 -33.30
N LEU A 383 4.80 16.05 -33.79
CA LEU A 383 5.36 16.04 -35.16
C LEU A 383 6.72 15.31 -35.22
N PRO A 384 7.14 14.85 -36.42
CA PRO A 384 8.52 14.49 -36.70
C PRO A 384 9.47 15.69 -36.48
N GLN A 385 10.67 15.43 -35.98
CA GLN A 385 11.68 16.45 -35.67
C GLN A 385 12.06 17.34 -36.87
N LYS A 386 12.29 18.62 -36.57
CA LYS A 386 13.14 19.51 -37.37
C LYS A 386 14.22 20.02 -36.42
N ASP A 387 15.49 19.87 -36.80
CA ASP A 387 16.64 20.40 -36.06
C ASP A 387 16.76 19.96 -34.58
N ASN A 388 16.64 18.66 -34.29
CA ASN A 388 16.84 18.05 -32.96
C ASN A 388 15.92 18.56 -31.82
N GLN A 389 14.92 19.40 -32.11
CA GLN A 389 13.93 19.85 -31.13
C GLN A 389 12.60 19.12 -31.36
N LEU A 390 12.01 18.57 -30.27
CA LEU A 390 10.62 18.11 -30.35
C LEU A 390 9.70 19.32 -30.46
N MET A 391 9.22 19.56 -31.68
CA MET A 391 8.13 20.50 -31.91
C MET A 391 6.81 19.84 -31.50
N ARG A 392 6.44 20.02 -30.24
CA ARG A 392 5.10 19.66 -29.77
C ARG A 392 4.11 20.69 -30.30
N ARG A 393 3.03 20.23 -30.94
CA ARG A 393 1.86 21.07 -31.25
C ARG A 393 0.84 21.16 -30.11
N CYS A 394 1.23 20.65 -28.94
CA CYS A 394 0.37 20.56 -27.78
C CYS A 394 0.77 21.64 -26.76
N THR A 395 -0.21 22.45 -26.36
CA THR A 395 -0.11 23.37 -25.23
C THR A 395 -0.68 22.67 -24.00
N PHE A 396 0.07 22.65 -22.89
CA PHE A 396 -0.34 22.01 -21.63
C PHE A 396 -0.58 23.06 -20.53
N TRP A 397 -1.51 22.77 -19.65
CA TRP A 397 -1.73 23.45 -18.38
C TRP A 397 -2.12 22.44 -17.31
N LYS A 398 -2.32 22.92 -16.08
CA LYS A 398 -2.50 22.08 -14.89
C LYS A 398 -3.47 20.90 -15.05
N ASN A 399 -4.61 21.13 -15.71
CA ASN A 399 -5.69 20.14 -15.84
C ASN A 399 -6.09 19.85 -17.29
N GLY A 400 -5.34 20.36 -18.27
CA GLY A 400 -5.72 20.15 -19.66
C GLY A 400 -4.58 20.29 -20.64
N LEU A 401 -4.89 19.87 -21.86
CA LEU A 401 -4.01 19.99 -23.00
C LEU A 401 -4.84 20.32 -24.24
N TYR A 402 -4.23 21.07 -25.14
CA TYR A 402 -4.83 21.42 -26.42
C TYR A 402 -3.81 21.22 -27.52
N TRP A 403 -4.25 20.75 -28.69
CA TRP A 403 -3.42 20.70 -29.88
C TRP A 403 -4.21 21.03 -31.13
N PHE A 404 -3.49 21.48 -32.16
CA PHE A 404 -4.04 21.76 -33.47
C PHE A 404 -3.23 20.99 -34.53
N ASN A 405 -3.88 20.13 -35.30
CA ASN A 405 -3.20 19.29 -36.29
C ASN A 405 -3.02 20.02 -37.63
N ASP A 406 -2.21 19.44 -38.53
CA ASP A 406 -1.99 19.96 -39.89
C ASP A 406 -3.23 19.93 -40.79
N HIS A 407 -4.28 19.26 -40.32
CA HIS A 407 -5.53 19.08 -41.05
C HIS A 407 -6.62 20.04 -40.55
N GLY A 408 -6.26 21.13 -39.89
CA GLY A 408 -7.18 22.17 -39.48
C GLY A 408 -8.12 21.78 -38.34
N VAL A 409 -7.80 20.75 -37.54
CA VAL A 409 -8.61 20.28 -36.41
C VAL A 409 -7.91 20.60 -35.09
N GLY A 410 -8.60 21.38 -34.25
CA GLY A 410 -8.24 21.64 -32.86
C GLY A 410 -8.89 20.65 -31.93
N SER A 411 -8.15 20.17 -30.94
CA SER A 411 -8.64 19.20 -29.95
C SER A 411 -8.19 19.62 -28.56
N LEU A 412 -9.16 19.72 -27.67
CA LEU A 412 -9.03 20.07 -26.27
C LEU A 412 -9.38 18.84 -25.43
N VAL A 413 -8.53 18.49 -24.48
CA VAL A 413 -8.84 17.51 -23.44
C VAL A 413 -8.53 18.14 -22.08
N GLU A 414 -9.53 18.23 -21.21
CA GLU A 414 -9.41 18.89 -19.91
C GLU A 414 -10.18 18.11 -18.84
N ILE A 415 -9.65 18.04 -17.63
CA ILE A 415 -10.38 17.58 -16.45
C ILE A 415 -11.03 18.77 -15.77
N VAL A 416 -12.35 18.70 -15.63
CA VAL A 416 -13.22 19.78 -15.13
C VAL A 416 -14.12 19.25 -14.00
N ASP A 417 -14.99 20.11 -13.45
CA ASP A 417 -15.96 19.77 -12.39
C ASP A 417 -15.28 19.15 -11.16
N GLU A 418 -14.24 19.78 -10.62
CA GLU A 418 -13.47 19.26 -9.46
C GLU A 418 -12.96 17.81 -9.66
N SER A 419 -12.50 17.51 -10.87
CA SER A 419 -12.07 16.18 -11.28
C SER A 419 -13.17 15.13 -11.39
N GLN A 420 -14.44 15.52 -11.48
CA GLN A 420 -15.55 14.59 -11.71
C GLN A 420 -15.81 14.31 -13.18
N CYS A 421 -15.16 15.05 -14.09
CA CYS A 421 -15.48 15.00 -15.50
C CYS A 421 -14.24 15.17 -16.38
N VAL A 422 -14.08 14.28 -17.36
CA VAL A 422 -13.13 14.46 -18.47
C VAL A 422 -13.88 15.09 -19.64
N LEU A 423 -13.44 16.25 -20.09
CA LEU A 423 -14.02 17.01 -21.17
C LEU A 423 -13.15 16.86 -22.42
N VAL A 424 -13.79 16.56 -23.55
CA VAL A 424 -13.18 16.59 -24.88
C VAL A 424 -13.96 17.59 -25.73
N MET A 425 -13.28 18.60 -26.25
CA MET A 425 -13.89 19.54 -27.21
C MET A 425 -13.06 19.60 -28.49
N MET A 426 -13.74 19.73 -29.62
CA MET A 426 -13.07 19.79 -30.93
C MET A 426 -13.57 20.96 -31.75
N SER A 427 -12.62 21.64 -32.40
CA SER A 427 -12.86 22.67 -33.41
C SER A 427 -12.30 22.17 -34.74
N CYS A 428 -12.88 22.61 -35.85
CA CYS A 428 -12.30 22.33 -37.16
C CYS A 428 -12.53 23.47 -38.14
N GLU A 429 -11.57 23.68 -39.03
CA GLU A 429 -11.71 24.57 -40.17
C GLU A 429 -12.79 24.07 -41.14
N LYS A 430 -13.26 24.97 -42.02
CA LYS A 430 -14.33 24.66 -42.96
C LYS A 430 -13.84 23.62 -43.98
N GLY A 431 -14.55 22.49 -44.09
CA GLY A 431 -14.20 21.39 -45.01
C GLY A 431 -13.41 20.24 -44.40
N TYR A 432 -13.04 20.31 -43.12
CA TYR A 432 -12.30 19.27 -42.40
C TYR A 432 -13.13 18.50 -41.37
N SER A 433 -14.47 18.44 -41.57
CA SER A 433 -15.37 17.70 -40.68
C SER A 433 -14.99 16.23 -40.59
N ASP A 434 -14.74 15.56 -41.72
CA ASP A 434 -14.42 14.12 -41.77
C ASP A 434 -13.14 13.79 -40.97
N ASN A 435 -12.13 14.68 -41.05
CA ASN A 435 -10.89 14.54 -40.31
C ASN A 435 -11.11 14.71 -38.80
N MET A 436 -12.00 15.62 -38.41
CA MET A 436 -12.43 15.77 -37.02
C MET A 436 -13.12 14.50 -36.52
N MET A 437 -13.97 13.86 -37.33
CA MET A 437 -14.66 12.61 -36.94
C MET A 437 -13.68 11.46 -36.69
N SER A 438 -12.69 11.31 -37.56
CA SER A 438 -11.67 10.27 -37.39
C SER A 438 -10.85 10.52 -36.12
N LEU A 439 -10.36 11.75 -35.95
CA LEU A 439 -9.55 12.12 -34.79
C LEU A 439 -10.34 12.00 -33.48
N ARG A 440 -11.62 12.36 -33.50
CA ARG A 440 -12.52 12.23 -32.35
C ARG A 440 -12.54 10.81 -31.81
N ARG A 441 -12.72 9.82 -32.69
CA ARG A 441 -12.74 8.40 -32.30
C ARG A 441 -11.42 7.97 -31.66
N ASP A 442 -10.30 8.47 -32.19
CA ASP A 442 -8.98 8.12 -31.70
C ASP A 442 -8.65 8.78 -30.34
N VAL A 443 -9.16 9.98 -30.10
CA VAL A 443 -9.02 10.71 -28.82
C VAL A 443 -9.93 10.10 -27.75
N ILE A 444 -11.23 9.93 -28.03
CA ILE A 444 -12.18 9.31 -27.10
C ILE A 444 -11.74 7.86 -26.79
N GLY A 445 -11.26 7.13 -27.80
CA GLY A 445 -10.71 5.79 -27.60
C GLY A 445 -9.54 5.76 -26.62
N GLU A 446 -8.65 6.75 -26.69
CA GLU A 446 -7.53 6.88 -25.75
C GLU A 446 -8.01 7.20 -24.33
N VAL A 447 -8.92 8.16 -24.20
CA VAL A 447 -9.56 8.54 -22.92
C VAL A 447 -10.18 7.31 -22.25
N MET A 448 -10.91 6.50 -23.01
CA MET A 448 -11.56 5.29 -22.53
C MET A 448 -10.57 4.15 -22.22
N SER A 449 -9.50 4.01 -23.00
CA SER A 449 -8.44 3.02 -22.73
C SER A 449 -7.76 3.31 -21.40
N VAL A 450 -7.34 4.56 -21.19
CA VAL A 450 -6.68 4.98 -19.95
C VAL A 450 -7.63 4.84 -18.76
N TYR A 451 -8.93 5.03 -18.96
CA TYR A 451 -9.95 4.89 -17.91
C TYR A 451 -10.05 3.44 -17.46
N LYS A 452 -10.19 2.51 -18.42
CA LYS A 452 -10.22 1.06 -18.15
C LYS A 452 -8.96 0.57 -17.44
N GLU A 453 -7.80 1.15 -17.75
CA GLU A 453 -6.52 0.76 -17.15
C GLU A 453 -6.30 1.37 -15.76
N SER A 454 -6.68 2.64 -15.56
CA SER A 454 -6.28 3.41 -14.38
C SER A 454 -7.35 3.46 -13.30
N CYS A 455 -8.63 3.40 -13.66
CA CYS A 455 -9.75 3.51 -12.72
C CYS A 455 -10.97 2.67 -13.14
N PRO A 456 -10.82 1.33 -13.32
CA PRO A 456 -11.90 0.46 -13.81
C PRO A 456 -13.11 0.35 -12.88
N SER A 457 -12.95 0.63 -11.59
CA SER A 457 -14.03 0.60 -10.59
C SER A 457 -14.86 1.89 -10.56
N LEU A 458 -14.40 2.95 -11.23
CA LEU A 458 -15.07 4.25 -11.21
C LEU A 458 -16.28 4.21 -12.13
N GLU A 459 -17.48 4.40 -11.58
CA GLU A 459 -18.70 4.45 -12.37
C GLU A 459 -18.83 5.79 -13.12
N VAL A 460 -18.92 5.71 -14.45
CA VAL A 460 -18.96 6.87 -15.34
C VAL A 460 -20.08 6.75 -16.37
N LYS A 461 -20.50 7.89 -16.92
CA LYS A 461 -21.42 8.04 -18.04
C LYS A 461 -20.75 8.79 -19.16
N GLU A 462 -20.90 8.30 -20.38
CA GLU A 462 -20.49 8.97 -21.61
C GLU A 462 -21.62 9.86 -22.10
N LEU A 463 -21.30 11.14 -22.31
CA LEU A 463 -22.27 12.18 -22.62
C LEU A 463 -21.77 13.05 -23.79
N VAL A 464 -22.68 13.47 -24.66
CA VAL A 464 -22.44 14.45 -25.73
C VAL A 464 -23.06 15.77 -25.33
N ILE A 465 -22.30 16.86 -25.40
CA ILE A 465 -22.79 18.21 -25.09
C ILE A 465 -23.60 18.72 -26.28
N ASP A 466 -24.73 19.37 -26.01
CA ASP A 466 -25.55 19.98 -27.05
C ASP A 466 -24.71 20.94 -27.91
N PRO A 467 -24.72 20.81 -29.26
CA PRO A 467 -23.97 21.68 -30.14
C PRO A 467 -24.25 23.19 -29.99
N LYS A 468 -25.42 23.55 -29.42
CA LYS A 468 -25.79 24.95 -29.11
C LYS A 468 -25.13 25.46 -27.83
N GLU A 469 -24.61 24.58 -26.98
CA GLU A 469 -24.00 24.88 -25.69
C GLU A 469 -22.50 24.52 -25.67
N LEU A 470 -21.76 24.81 -26.74
CA LEU A 470 -20.31 24.52 -26.85
C LEU A 470 -19.41 25.72 -26.48
N ALA A 471 -19.94 26.74 -25.81
CA ALA A 471 -19.12 27.87 -25.34
C ALA A 471 -18.08 27.41 -24.31
N TYR A 472 -16.81 27.71 -24.53
CA TYR A 472 -15.72 27.38 -23.60
C TYR A 472 -15.33 28.64 -22.80
N PRO A 473 -15.00 28.55 -21.49
CA PRO A 473 -14.75 27.35 -20.69
C PRO A 473 -15.99 26.58 -20.23
N VAL A 474 -15.84 25.26 -20.07
CA VAL A 474 -16.88 24.36 -19.53
C VAL A 474 -16.44 23.87 -18.16
N ASN A 475 -16.66 24.68 -17.12
CA ASN A 475 -16.25 24.30 -15.77
C ASN A 475 -17.19 23.26 -15.14
N THR A 476 -18.49 23.35 -15.43
CA THR A 476 -19.57 22.51 -14.87
C THR A 476 -20.44 21.91 -15.98
N PRO A 477 -20.03 20.78 -16.60
CA PRO A 477 -20.81 20.12 -17.65
C PRO A 477 -22.22 19.69 -17.22
N ARG A 478 -22.46 19.48 -15.90
CA ARG A 478 -23.78 19.13 -15.33
C ARG A 478 -24.85 20.19 -15.54
N GLU A 479 -24.44 21.44 -15.72
CA GLU A 479 -25.35 22.57 -15.92
C GLU A 479 -25.75 22.75 -17.38
N ARG A 480 -25.21 21.91 -18.28
CA ARG A 480 -25.47 21.96 -19.72
C ARG A 480 -26.44 20.90 -20.17
N THR A 481 -27.07 21.17 -21.30
CA THR A 481 -27.85 20.16 -22.02
C THR A 481 -26.89 19.11 -22.58
N VAL A 482 -27.05 17.86 -22.12
CA VAL A 482 -26.20 16.73 -22.48
C VAL A 482 -27.03 15.50 -22.84
N TYR A 483 -26.51 14.68 -23.74
CA TYR A 483 -27.18 13.49 -24.26
C TYR A 483 -26.35 12.26 -23.95
N SER A 484 -26.94 11.22 -23.34
CA SER A 484 -26.20 9.98 -23.09
C SER A 484 -25.86 9.29 -24.39
N VAL A 485 -24.60 8.90 -24.55
CA VAL A 485 -24.16 8.07 -25.70
C VAL A 485 -24.96 6.77 -25.74
N LYS A 486 -25.30 6.18 -24.59
CA LYS A 486 -26.14 4.97 -24.53
C LYS A 486 -27.53 5.20 -25.12
N ASP A 487 -28.16 6.33 -24.82
CA ASP A 487 -29.49 6.66 -25.31
C ASP A 487 -29.47 7.01 -26.80
N ILE A 488 -28.41 7.71 -27.26
CA ILE A 488 -28.13 7.93 -28.68
C ILE A 488 -28.05 6.60 -29.43
N LEU A 489 -27.23 5.66 -28.95
CA LEU A 489 -27.05 4.36 -29.57
C LEU A 489 -28.36 3.56 -29.56
N SER A 490 -29.12 3.58 -28.47
CA SER A 490 -30.42 2.93 -28.39
C SER A 490 -31.44 3.53 -29.37
N ALA A 491 -31.45 4.84 -29.57
CA ALA A 491 -32.36 5.48 -30.51
C ALA A 491 -32.01 5.11 -31.96
N ILE A 492 -30.72 5.09 -32.30
CA ILE A 492 -30.25 4.67 -33.63
C ILE A 492 -30.59 3.20 -33.91
N ASP A 493 -30.36 2.30 -32.96
CA ASP A 493 -30.67 0.87 -33.09
C ASP A 493 -32.18 0.61 -33.32
N LYS A 494 -33.03 1.42 -32.67
CA LYS A 494 -34.48 1.38 -32.86
C LYS A 494 -34.97 2.11 -34.11
N GLY A 495 -34.10 2.79 -34.85
CA GLY A 495 -34.46 3.61 -36.01
C GLY A 495 -35.27 4.86 -35.65
N GLU A 496 -35.18 5.31 -34.40
CA GLU A 496 -35.82 6.53 -33.93
C GLU A 496 -35.07 7.76 -34.47
N ARG A 497 -35.79 8.83 -34.82
CA ARG A 497 -35.17 10.08 -35.31
C ARG A 497 -34.88 11.09 -34.21
N TYR A 498 -35.48 10.92 -33.03
CA TYR A 498 -35.47 11.90 -31.96
C TYR A 498 -35.04 11.26 -30.65
N LEU A 499 -34.27 12.01 -29.86
CA LEU A 499 -34.02 11.74 -28.46
C LEU A 499 -35.09 12.42 -27.61
N VAL A 500 -35.66 11.68 -26.68
CA VAL A 500 -36.65 12.20 -25.73
C VAL A 500 -35.94 12.49 -24.41
N HIS A 501 -36.06 13.73 -23.95
CA HIS A 501 -35.56 14.16 -22.64
C HIS A 501 -36.55 13.82 -21.52
N ASP A 502 -36.07 13.78 -20.28
CA ASP A 502 -36.89 13.58 -19.08
C ASP A 502 -38.01 14.65 -18.92
N ASN A 503 -37.86 15.80 -19.57
CA ASN A 503 -38.83 16.90 -19.61
C ASN A 503 -39.77 16.87 -20.85
N GLU A 504 -39.84 15.74 -21.56
CA GLU A 504 -40.63 15.51 -22.78
C GLU A 504 -40.22 16.32 -24.02
N THR A 505 -39.13 17.09 -23.94
CA THR A 505 -38.58 17.76 -25.13
C THR A 505 -37.90 16.76 -26.06
N LYS A 506 -37.96 17.02 -27.37
CA LYS A 506 -37.40 16.14 -28.41
C LYS A 506 -36.32 16.86 -29.18
N THR A 507 -35.14 16.27 -29.25
CA THR A 507 -34.04 16.74 -30.11
C THR A 507 -33.81 15.74 -31.23
N GLU A 508 -33.71 16.20 -32.48
CA GLU A 508 -33.39 15.32 -33.60
C GLU A 508 -31.94 14.79 -33.48
N LEU A 509 -31.73 13.50 -33.72
CA LEU A 509 -30.38 12.90 -33.64
C LEU A 509 -29.37 13.60 -34.56
N LYS A 510 -29.83 14.10 -35.71
CA LYS A 510 -29.02 14.85 -36.66
C LYS A 510 -28.65 16.25 -36.15
N GLU A 511 -29.41 16.82 -35.22
CA GLU A 511 -29.02 18.05 -34.53
C GLU A 511 -27.91 17.80 -33.51
N VAL A 512 -27.91 16.64 -32.85
CA VAL A 512 -26.87 16.28 -31.86
C VAL A 512 -25.55 15.89 -32.53
N LEU A 513 -25.62 15.15 -33.65
CA LEU A 513 -24.45 14.69 -34.41
C LEU A 513 -24.55 15.16 -35.88
N PRO A 514 -24.37 16.47 -36.15
CA PRO A 514 -24.61 17.05 -37.47
C PRO A 514 -23.70 16.47 -38.56
N ASP A 515 -22.46 16.14 -38.21
CA ASP A 515 -21.46 15.68 -39.16
C ASP A 515 -21.41 14.13 -39.31
N GLU A 516 -22.19 13.36 -38.53
CA GLU A 516 -22.17 11.88 -38.60
C GLU A 516 -23.17 11.29 -39.59
N SER A 517 -22.72 10.23 -40.26
CA SER A 517 -23.61 9.27 -40.93
C SER A 517 -24.13 8.26 -39.90
N LEU A 518 -25.44 8.32 -39.60
CA LEU A 518 -26.09 7.49 -38.57
C LEU A 518 -26.47 6.08 -39.06
N SER A 519 -26.03 5.68 -40.26
CA SER A 519 -26.41 4.42 -40.91
C SER A 519 -25.68 3.18 -40.38
N ASP A 520 -24.52 3.34 -39.75
CA ASP A 520 -23.73 2.24 -39.19
C ASP A 520 -23.22 2.61 -37.80
N ILE A 521 -23.87 2.04 -36.78
CA ILE A 521 -23.56 2.25 -35.37
C ILE A 521 -22.09 1.92 -35.07
N SER A 522 -21.53 0.87 -35.68
CA SER A 522 -20.16 0.45 -35.41
C SER A 522 -19.10 1.44 -35.88
N ASN A 523 -19.48 2.33 -36.80
CA ASN A 523 -18.66 3.41 -37.30
C ASN A 523 -18.88 4.75 -36.60
N LEU A 524 -19.77 4.79 -35.58
CA LEU A 524 -19.98 6.01 -34.80
C LEU A 524 -18.69 6.38 -34.09
N SER A 525 -18.27 7.61 -34.32
CA SER A 525 -17.03 8.16 -33.76
C SER A 525 -17.13 8.46 -32.25
N LEU A 526 -18.32 8.26 -31.67
CA LEU A 526 -18.56 8.23 -30.24
C LEU A 526 -18.07 6.94 -29.54
N LEU A 527 -17.79 5.86 -30.28
CA LEU A 527 -17.55 4.54 -29.69
C LEU A 527 -16.15 4.29 -29.15
N GLY A 528 -15.18 5.20 -29.35
CA GLY A 528 -13.82 5.11 -28.80
C GLY A 528 -13.06 3.79 -29.07
N GLY A 529 -12.03 3.82 -29.93
CA GLY A 529 -11.15 2.67 -30.17
C GLY A 529 -11.66 1.66 -31.21
N ARG A 530 -10.75 0.78 -31.68
CA ARG A 530 -11.00 -0.23 -32.73
C ARG A 530 -11.23 -1.63 -32.13
N ASP A 531 -12.17 -1.82 -31.22
CA ASP A 531 -12.58 -3.18 -30.85
C ASP A 531 -13.80 -3.59 -31.68
N ILE A 532 -13.51 -3.99 -32.92
CA ILE A 532 -14.45 -4.68 -33.79
C ILE A 532 -14.70 -6.06 -33.18
N LYS A 533 -15.94 -6.25 -32.71
CA LYS A 533 -16.65 -7.53 -32.54
C LYS A 533 -15.87 -8.74 -33.04
N VAL A 534 -15.46 -9.60 -32.11
CA VAL A 534 -15.20 -11.01 -32.41
C VAL A 534 -16.43 -11.55 -33.15
N ARG A 535 -16.24 -11.87 -34.44
CA ARG A 535 -17.24 -12.57 -35.27
C ARG A 535 -17.59 -13.89 -34.59
N ILE A 536 -18.76 -13.95 -33.95
CA ILE A 536 -19.47 -15.20 -33.77
C ILE A 536 -20.06 -15.53 -35.16
N ASN A 537 -19.26 -16.22 -35.99
CA ASN A 537 -19.81 -16.94 -37.12
C ASN A 537 -20.30 -18.30 -36.62
N THR A 538 -21.54 -18.32 -36.14
CA THR A 538 -22.37 -19.53 -36.10
C THR A 538 -23.15 -19.61 -37.42
N GLN A 539 -22.64 -20.39 -38.38
CA GLN A 539 -23.43 -21.10 -39.42
C GLN A 539 -22.59 -22.31 -39.84
N THR A 540 -22.88 -23.55 -39.40
CA THR A 540 -23.72 -24.54 -40.12
C THR A 540 -23.58 -24.46 -41.64
N VAL A 541 -22.76 -25.30 -42.27
CA VAL A 541 -23.06 -26.67 -42.78
C VAL A 541 -21.77 -27.46 -42.82
#